data_AF-A0A511YJI1-F1
#
_entry.id   AF-A0A511YJI1-F1
#
_cell.length_a   1.000
_cell.length_b   1.000
_cell.length_c   1.000
_cell.angle_alpha   90.00
_cell.angle_beta   90.00
_cell.angle_gamma   90.00
#
_symmetry.space_group_name_H-M   'P 1'
#
loop_
_entity.id
_entity.type
_entity.pdbx_description
1 polymer ?
#
loop_
_entity_poly.entity_id
_entity_poly.type
_entity_poly.pdbx_seq_one_letter_code
_entity_poly.pdbx_strand_id
1 'polypeptide(L)'
;MQNDLSELKEIFNTIPENPNLKSNNLFSIGTRGFYENPFTEVLSYLLKKKTEYQRRDEFMKILLADLNDDDFLNSLMANSEVNTQFITSNGKRIDLILYNESNILVFENKI
;
A
#
# COMPACT_ATOMS: atom_id res chain seq x y z
N MET A 1 25.56 39.61 -6.22
CA MET A 1 24.87 38.31 -6.32
C MET A 1 23.77 38.28 -5.26
N GLN A 2 22.64 38.91 -5.54
CA GLN A 2 21.43 38.87 -4.73
C GLN A 2 20.31 38.55 -5.72
N ASN A 3 19.97 37.28 -5.92
CA ASN A 3 18.67 36.93 -6.53
C ASN A 3 18.24 35.45 -6.47
N ASP A 4 18.84 34.60 -5.65
CA ASP A 4 18.44 33.19 -5.62
C ASP A 4 17.03 32.95 -5.03
N LEU A 5 16.65 33.71 -4.00
CA LEU A 5 15.40 33.49 -3.28
C LEU A 5 14.17 34.09 -3.97
N SER A 6 14.36 35.11 -4.80
CA SER A 6 13.31 35.83 -5.51
C SER A 6 12.77 34.98 -6.65
N GLU A 7 13.67 34.44 -7.47
CA GLU A 7 13.36 33.56 -8.60
C GLU A 7 12.70 32.26 -8.12
N LEU A 8 13.19 31.68 -7.02
CA LEU A 8 12.56 30.50 -6.43
C LEU A 8 11.11 30.74 -6.01
N LYS A 9 10.80 31.91 -5.44
CA LYS A 9 9.43 32.26 -5.02
C LYS A 9 8.50 32.43 -6.22
N GLU A 10 8.97 33.04 -7.30
CA GLU A 10 8.20 33.15 -8.54
C GLU A 10 7.89 31.77 -9.12
N ILE A 11 8.87 30.87 -9.16
CA ILE A 11 8.67 29.50 -9.64
C ILE A 11 7.62 28.78 -8.79
N PHE A 12 7.71 28.85 -7.46
CA PHE A 12 6.71 28.23 -6.56
C PHE A 12 5.28 28.72 -6.81
N ASN A 13 5.11 30.01 -7.11
CA ASN A 13 3.80 30.59 -7.40
C ASN A 13 3.24 30.22 -8.78
N THR A 14 4.08 29.70 -9.68
CA THR A 14 3.64 29.20 -11.01
C THR A 14 3.26 27.73 -11.00
N ILE A 15 3.58 27.00 -9.93
CA ILE A 15 3.11 25.62 -9.75
C ILE A 15 1.60 25.68 -9.49
N PRO A 16 0.77 25.10 -10.37
CA PRO A 16 -0.66 25.10 -10.13
C PRO A 16 -0.96 24.37 -8.83
N GLU A 17 -1.60 25.05 -7.88
CA GLU A 17 -2.25 24.43 -6.73
C GLU A 17 -3.38 23.56 -7.26
N ASN A 18 -3.07 22.34 -7.68
CA ASN A 18 -4.09 21.38 -8.06
C ASN A 18 -4.28 20.41 -6.88
N PRO A 19 -5.16 20.72 -5.92
CA PRO A 19 -5.44 19.84 -4.79
C PRO A 19 -6.02 18.48 -5.23
N ASN A 20 -6.43 18.35 -6.50
CA ASN A 20 -6.99 17.13 -7.08
C ASN A 20 -5.96 16.25 -7.82
N LEU A 21 -4.68 16.65 -7.89
CA LEU A 21 -3.61 15.81 -8.44
C LEU A 21 -2.90 14.97 -7.35
N LYS A 22 -3.61 14.54 -6.30
CA LYS A 22 -3.15 13.38 -5.53
C LYS A 22 -3.50 12.12 -6.32
N SER A 23 -2.73 11.85 -7.37
CA SER A 23 -2.78 10.50 -7.95
C SER A 23 -2.28 9.52 -6.89
N ASN A 24 -3.05 8.45 -6.63
CA ASN A 24 -2.62 7.31 -5.82
C ASN A 24 -1.58 6.49 -6.62
N ASN A 25 -0.47 7.13 -6.97
CA ASN A 25 0.64 6.52 -7.66
C ASN A 25 1.66 5.98 -6.63
N LEU A 26 2.62 5.19 -7.12
CA LEU A 26 3.63 4.56 -6.27
C LEU A 26 4.38 5.55 -5.37
N PHE A 27 4.61 6.77 -5.86
CA PHE A 27 5.30 7.82 -5.11
C PHE A 27 4.42 8.41 -3.99
N SER A 28 3.10 8.48 -4.15
CA SER A 28 2.22 8.95 -3.06
C SER A 28 1.97 7.90 -1.96
N ILE A 29 2.31 6.64 -2.24
CA ILE A 29 2.34 5.54 -1.28
C ILE A 29 3.68 5.57 -0.53
N GLY A 30 4.81 5.53 -1.23
CA GLY A 30 6.15 5.39 -0.61
C GLY A 30 6.78 6.67 -0.03
N THR A 31 6.15 7.85 -0.16
CA THR A 31 6.68 9.11 0.41
C THR A 31 6.07 9.51 1.75
N ARG A 32 5.19 8.67 2.34
CA ARG A 32 4.54 8.95 3.62
C ARG A 32 5.48 8.73 4.81
N GLY A 33 6.64 9.37 4.84
CA GLY A 33 7.43 9.65 6.06
C GLY A 33 7.90 8.49 6.94
N PHE A 34 7.57 7.23 6.66
CA PHE A 34 7.97 6.08 7.46
C PHE A 34 9.01 5.26 6.70
N TYR A 35 10.26 5.49 7.08
CA TYR A 35 11.46 4.86 6.53
C TYR A 35 11.56 3.34 6.81
N GLU A 36 10.58 2.72 7.47
CA GLU A 36 10.75 1.37 8.00
C GLU A 36 10.39 0.24 7.02
N ASN A 37 9.37 0.39 6.16
CA ASN A 37 9.04 -0.69 5.21
C ASN A 37 8.17 -0.24 4.01
N PRO A 38 8.76 0.39 2.98
CA PRO A 38 8.01 0.78 1.78
C PRO A 38 7.39 -0.42 1.06
N PHE A 39 7.96 -1.63 1.22
CA PHE A 39 7.39 -2.85 0.65
C PHE A 39 6.03 -3.19 1.29
N THR A 40 5.93 -3.15 2.62
CA THR A 40 4.65 -3.36 3.34
C THR A 40 3.59 -2.36 2.89
N GLU A 41 3.96 -1.09 2.69
CA GLU A 41 2.99 -0.08 2.24
C GLU A 41 2.46 -0.36 0.84
N VAL A 42 3.37 -0.63 -0.11
CA VAL A 42 3.00 -0.95 -1.50
C VAL A 42 2.20 -2.24 -1.58
N LEU A 43 2.63 -3.30 -0.89
CA LEU A 43 1.90 -4.57 -0.83
C LEU A 43 0.51 -4.35 -0.23
N SER A 44 0.38 -3.57 0.84
CA SER A 44 -0.92 -3.28 1.44
C SER A 44 -1.86 -2.56 0.48
N TYR A 45 -1.35 -1.65 -0.35
CA TYR A 45 -2.13 -0.97 -1.37
C TYR A 45 -2.60 -1.93 -2.46
N LEU A 46 -1.73 -2.84 -2.92
CA LEU A 46 -2.08 -3.82 -3.95
C LEU A 46 -3.08 -4.87 -3.47
N LEU A 47 -3.11 -5.18 -2.17
CA LEU A 47 -4.02 -6.19 -1.61
C LEU A 47 -5.40 -5.64 -1.23
N LYS A 48 -5.54 -4.33 -1.01
CA LYS A 48 -6.81 -3.70 -0.60
C LYS A 48 -7.91 -3.89 -1.64
N LYS A 49 -9.10 -4.30 -1.18
CA LYS A 49 -10.31 -4.44 -2.02
C LYS A 49 -10.69 -3.15 -2.77
N LYS A 50 -10.51 -1.99 -2.13
CA LYS A 50 -10.85 -0.66 -2.70
C LYS A 50 -9.65 0.04 -3.35
N THR A 51 -8.67 -0.72 -3.83
CA THR A 51 -7.51 -0.16 -4.55
C THR A 51 -7.91 0.34 -5.94
N GLU A 52 -7.23 1.38 -6.45
CA GLU A 52 -7.38 1.83 -7.84
C GLU A 52 -6.58 0.96 -8.82
N TYR A 53 -5.79 0.01 -8.32
CA TYR A 53 -5.02 -0.91 -9.12
C TYR A 53 -5.93 -1.93 -9.82
N GLN A 54 -6.11 -1.77 -11.14
CA GLN A 54 -7.03 -2.56 -11.95
C GLN A 54 -6.68 -4.05 -12.03
N ARG A 55 -5.43 -4.43 -11.79
CA ARG A 55 -4.92 -5.81 -11.92
C ARG A 55 -4.73 -6.50 -10.57
N ARG A 56 -5.46 -6.06 -9.54
CA ARG A 56 -5.35 -6.54 -8.16
C ARG A 56 -5.57 -8.04 -8.06
N ASP A 57 -6.61 -8.56 -8.71
CA ASP A 57 -6.95 -9.98 -8.63
C ASP A 57 -5.91 -10.85 -9.37
N GLU A 58 -5.40 -10.41 -10.53
CA GLU A 58 -4.29 -11.11 -11.20
C GLU A 58 -3.01 -11.09 -10.34
N PHE A 59 -2.73 -9.97 -9.69
CA PHE A 59 -1.60 -9.88 -8.77
C PHE A 59 -1.74 -10.85 -7.60
N MET A 60 -2.93 -10.93 -6.98
CA MET A 60 -3.19 -11.89 -5.89
C MET A 60 -3.05 -13.34 -6.37
N LYS A 61 -3.56 -13.68 -7.55
CA LYS A 61 -3.40 -15.00 -8.15
C LYS A 61 -1.94 -15.39 -8.35
N ILE A 62 -1.10 -14.46 -8.80
CA ILE A 62 0.34 -14.71 -9.00
C ILE A 62 1.05 -14.79 -7.65
N LEU A 63 0.77 -13.87 -6.73
CA LEU A 63 1.39 -13.82 -5.40
C LEU A 63 1.12 -15.11 -4.60
N LEU A 64 -0.07 -15.68 -4.78
CA LEU A 64 -0.56 -16.84 -4.04
C LEU A 64 -0.69 -18.09 -4.90
N ALA A 65 -0.01 -18.14 -6.06
CA ALA A 65 -0.16 -19.23 -7.04
C ALA A 65 0.16 -20.62 -6.47
N ASP A 66 1.06 -20.68 -5.49
CA ASP A 66 1.47 -21.93 -4.85
C ASP A 66 0.45 -22.44 -3.80
N LEU A 67 -0.52 -21.61 -3.42
CA LEU A 67 -1.66 -22.06 -2.64
C LEU A 67 -2.62 -22.80 -3.59
N ASN A 68 -2.53 -24.13 -3.62
CA ASN A 68 -3.43 -25.00 -4.36
C ASN A 68 -4.84 -25.06 -3.72
N ASP A 69 -5.44 -23.90 -3.46
CA ASP A 69 -6.74 -23.72 -2.82
C ASP A 69 -7.46 -22.51 -3.44
N ASP A 70 -8.25 -22.78 -4.48
CA ASP A 70 -9.01 -21.76 -5.21
C ASP A 70 -10.10 -21.13 -4.33
N ASP A 71 -10.70 -21.88 -3.40
CA ASP A 71 -11.77 -21.37 -2.53
C ASP A 71 -11.22 -20.36 -1.52
N PHE A 72 -10.06 -20.66 -0.93
CA PHE A 72 -9.31 -19.73 -0.10
C PHE A 72 -8.99 -18.43 -0.86
N LEU A 73 -8.42 -18.56 -2.06
CA LEU A 73 -8.01 -17.43 -2.88
C LEU A 73 -9.21 -16.57 -3.30
N ASN A 74 -10.28 -17.19 -3.79
CA ASN A 74 -11.52 -16.50 -4.19
C ASN A 74 -12.17 -15.78 -3.00
N SER A 75 -12.15 -16.40 -1.82
CA SER A 75 -12.68 -15.81 -0.58
C SER A 75 -11.90 -14.54 -0.17
N LEU A 76 -10.57 -14.57 -0.23
CA LEU A 76 -9.75 -13.39 0.03
C LEU A 76 -9.94 -12.30 -1.03
N MET A 77 -10.00 -12.65 -2.31
CA MET A 77 -10.25 -11.66 -3.37
C MET A 77 -11.62 -10.98 -3.18
N ALA A 78 -12.66 -11.71 -2.79
CA ALA A 78 -14.00 -11.15 -2.65
C ALA A 78 -14.13 -10.16 -1.48
N ASN A 79 -13.67 -10.53 -0.27
CA ASN A 79 -14.05 -9.84 0.97
C ASN A 79 -12.94 -9.72 2.02
N SER A 80 -11.70 -9.47 1.60
CA SER A 80 -10.60 -9.25 2.54
C SER A 80 -10.46 -7.82 3.05
N GLU A 81 -10.00 -7.68 4.29
CA GLU A 81 -9.41 -6.48 4.86
C GLU A 81 -7.88 -6.60 4.94
N VAL A 82 -7.20 -5.44 4.93
CA VAL A 82 -5.73 -5.36 5.00
C VAL A 82 -5.33 -4.42 6.12
N ASN A 83 -4.58 -4.92 7.10
CA ASN A 83 -3.98 -4.11 8.15
C ASN A 83 -2.46 -4.25 8.12
N THR A 84 -1.75 -3.15 8.35
CA THR A 84 -0.30 -3.11 8.49
C THR A 84 0.08 -2.86 9.94
N GLN A 85 1.28 -3.29 10.35
CA GLN A 85 1.78 -3.14 11.73
C GLN A 85 0.79 -3.67 12.78
N PHE A 86 0.13 -4.79 12.47
CA PHE A 86 -0.94 -5.34 13.29
C PHE A 86 -0.37 -5.81 14.64
N ILE A 87 -0.94 -5.32 15.74
CA ILE A 87 -0.54 -5.70 17.10
C ILE A 87 -1.42 -6.84 17.57
N THR A 88 -0.80 -7.98 17.84
CA THR A 88 -1.46 -9.16 18.40
C THR A 88 -1.79 -8.99 19.88
N SER A 89 -2.66 -9.84 20.42
CA SER A 89 -3.06 -9.79 21.84
C SER A 89 -1.91 -9.97 22.83
N ASN A 90 -0.79 -10.57 22.41
CA ASN A 90 0.41 -10.73 23.24
C ASN A 90 1.44 -9.60 23.05
N GLY A 91 1.08 -8.53 22.32
CA GLY A 91 1.93 -7.36 22.11
C GLY A 91 2.96 -7.48 20.99
N LYS A 92 3.04 -8.62 20.29
CA LYS A 92 3.90 -8.75 19.10
C LYS A 92 3.27 -8.06 17.88
N ARG A 93 4.14 -7.57 16.99
CA ARG A 93 3.76 -6.89 15.75
C ARG A 93 3.92 -7.84 14.55
N ILE A 94 2.95 -7.79 13.64
CA ILE A 94 2.97 -8.43 12.32
C ILE A 94 3.03 -7.32 11.27
N ASP A 95 3.86 -7.46 10.25
CA ASP A 95 4.02 -6.42 9.23
C ASP A 95 2.73 -6.16 8.45
N LEU A 96 2.09 -7.22 7.95
CA LEU A 96 0.83 -7.13 7.21
C LEU A 96 -0.04 -8.36 7.44
N ILE A 97 -1.33 -8.13 7.64
CA ILE A 97 -2.36 -9.16 7.71
C ILE A 97 -3.42 -8.89 6.65
N LEU A 98 -3.76 -9.93 5.88
CA LEU A 98 -4.86 -9.97 4.94
C LEU A 98 -5.86 -11.00 5.47
N TYR A 99 -7.09 -10.59 5.78
CA TYR A 99 -8.04 -11.51 6.44
C TYR A 99 -9.47 -11.25 6.02
N ASN A 100 -10.31 -12.26 6.20
CA ASN A 100 -11.76 -12.15 6.19
C ASN A 100 -12.33 -13.01 7.33
N GLU A 101 -13.63 -13.31 7.31
CA GLU A 101 -14.30 -14.08 8.37
C GLU A 101 -13.77 -15.52 8.54
N SER A 102 -13.20 -16.12 7.48
CA SER A 102 -12.81 -17.53 7.47
C SER A 102 -11.32 -17.74 7.26
N ASN A 103 -10.62 -16.76 6.70
CA ASN A 103 -9.26 -16.89 6.22
C ASN A 103 -8.37 -15.78 6.77
N ILE A 104 -7.16 -16.15 7.16
CA ILE A 104 -6.12 -15.21 7.58
C ILE A 104 -4.84 -15.58 6.83
N LEU A 105 -4.25 -14.58 6.19
CA LEU A 105 -2.93 -14.63 5.61
C LEU A 105 -2.04 -13.57 6.27
N VAL A 106 -0.87 -13.99 6.72
CA VAL A 106 0.09 -13.16 7.44
C VAL A 106 1.35 -13.02 6.60
N PHE A 107 1.83 -11.79 6.44
CA PHE A 107 3.10 -11.47 5.81
C PHE A 107 4.05 -10.88 6.85
N GLU A 108 5.25 -11.43 6.89
CA GLU A 108 6.36 -10.96 7.71
C GLU A 108 7.53 -10.73 6.76
N ASN A 109 7.90 -9.45 6.56
CA ASN A 109 8.90 -9.07 5.59
C ASN A 109 10.27 -9.03 6.26
N LYS A 110 11.19 -9.85 5.76
CA LYS A 110 12.61 -9.79 6.16
C LYS A 110 13.40 -9.12 5.04
N ILE A 111 14.17 -8.10 5.40
CA ILE A 111 15.13 -7.42 4.51
C ILE A 111 16.46 -8.16 4.58
#